data_AF-A0A925JKU4-F1
#
_entry.id   AF-A0A925JKU4-F1
#
_cell.length_a   1.000
_cell.length_b   1.000
_cell.length_c   1.000
_cell.angle_alpha   90.00
_cell.angle_beta   90.00
_cell.angle_gamma   90.00
#
_symmetry.space_group_name_H-M   'P 1'
#
loop_
_entity.id
_entity.type
_entity.pdbx_description
1 polymer ?
#
loop_
_entity_poly.entity_id
_entity_poly.type
_entity_poly.pdbx_seq_one_letter_code
_entity_poly.pdbx_strand_id
1 'polypeptide(L)'
;MNIIRKFQIYLFFFTALFLTTCKNKKNVDVSNISLDIKVERFDKDLSSLSPTNFKDKLPALSAKYENFYNDYMAGMLSVGSPDDPIFISNLNTVLNTPDYNALKQEVALKYPDLNEPEEQLTNAFKHVKYYYPNQKAPKIITFFSGIAIQVPIGDNYIGIGLDMFLGADS
;
A
#
# COMPACT_ATOMS: atom_id res chain seq x y z
N MET A 1 39.30 -30.40 41.41
CA MET A 1 37.89 -30.09 41.74
C MET A 1 37.57 -28.59 41.79
N ASN A 2 38.46 -27.71 42.28
CA ASN A 2 38.19 -26.26 42.39
C ASN A 2 38.17 -25.47 41.06
N ILE A 3 38.91 -25.89 40.04
CA ILE A 3 38.97 -25.20 38.74
C ILE A 3 37.68 -25.37 37.94
N ILE A 4 37.08 -26.57 37.96
CA ILE A 4 35.83 -26.89 37.24
C ILE A 4 34.64 -26.13 37.86
N ARG A 5 34.56 -26.04 39.20
CA ARG A 5 33.54 -25.21 39.88
C ARG A 5 33.67 -23.73 39.55
N LYS A 6 34.90 -23.20 39.47
CA LYS A 6 35.13 -21.80 39.07
C LYS A 6 34.69 -21.56 37.63
N PHE A 7 35.03 -22.46 36.70
CA PHE A 7 34.61 -22.35 35.30
C PHE A 7 33.08 -22.40 35.14
N GLN A 8 32.40 -23.28 35.87
CA GLN A 8 30.93 -23.34 35.89
C GLN A 8 30.29 -22.06 36.45
N ILE A 9 30.89 -21.44 37.47
CA ILE A 9 30.42 -20.16 38.02
C ILE A 9 30.61 -19.03 36.99
N TYR A 10 31.78 -18.94 36.34
CA TYR A 10 32.01 -17.93 35.30
C TYR A 10 31.09 -18.12 34.09
N LEU A 11 30.86 -19.37 33.68
CA LEU A 11 29.92 -19.69 32.61
C LEU A 11 28.50 -19.24 32.99
N PHE A 12 28.03 -19.55 34.20
CA PHE A 12 26.73 -19.12 34.70
C PHE A 12 26.56 -17.59 34.68
N PHE A 13 27.57 -16.83 35.14
CA PHE A 13 27.54 -15.37 35.09
C PHE A 13 27.60 -14.83 33.66
N PHE A 14 28.35 -15.47 32.75
CA PHE A 14 28.39 -15.11 31.34
C PHE A 14 27.03 -15.34 30.65
N THR A 15 26.36 -16.48 30.90
CA THR A 15 25.02 -16.75 30.36
C THR A 15 23.95 -15.83 30.97
N ALA A 16 24.06 -15.50 32.26
CA ALA A 16 23.14 -14.57 32.92
C ALA A 16 23.22 -13.14 32.34
N LEU A 17 24.39 -12.72 31.84
CA LEU A 17 24.57 -11.44 31.16
C LEU A 17 23.71 -11.35 29.88
N PHE A 18 23.58 -12.45 29.12
CA PHE A 18 22.73 -12.52 27.93
C PHE A 18 21.23 -12.43 28.22
N LEU A 19 20.79 -12.72 29.46
CA LEU A 19 19.37 -12.65 29.83
C LEU A 19 18.87 -11.23 30.12
N THR A 20 19.76 -10.23 30.17
CA THR A 20 19.42 -8.83 30.49
C THR A 20 19.23 -7.92 29.28
N THR A 21 19.36 -8.43 28.06
CA THR A 21 19.35 -7.61 26.83
C THR A 21 17.95 -7.23 26.31
N CYS A 22 16.87 -7.70 26.94
CA CYS A 22 15.51 -7.24 26.59
C CYS A 22 15.22 -5.88 27.25
N LYS A 23 15.74 -4.80 26.66
CA LYS A 23 15.20 -3.46 26.91
C LYS A 23 13.83 -3.37 26.23
N ASN A 24 12.77 -3.25 27.03
CA ASN A 24 11.43 -2.93 26.57
C ASN A 24 11.49 -1.73 25.62
N LYS A 25 11.17 -1.93 24.34
CA LYS A 25 10.93 -0.83 23.40
C LYS A 25 9.74 -0.06 23.95
N LYS A 26 9.98 1.14 24.50
CA LYS A 26 8.90 2.05 24.84
C LYS A 26 8.24 2.47 23.52
N ASN A 27 7.02 2.02 23.28
CA ASN A 27 6.20 2.59 22.21
C ASN A 27 6.02 4.08 22.53
N VAL A 28 6.20 4.92 21.51
CA VAL A 28 5.96 6.36 21.63
C VAL A 28 4.46 6.60 21.69
N ASP A 29 4.03 7.53 22.54
CA ASP A 29 2.64 7.94 22.58
C ASP A 29 2.39 8.92 21.42
N VAL A 30 1.47 8.51 20.52
CA VAL A 30 1.07 9.29 19.34
C VAL A 30 -0.41 9.70 19.40
N SER A 31 -1.06 9.51 20.55
CA SER A 31 -2.49 9.81 20.74
C SER A 31 -2.83 11.28 20.50
N ASN A 32 -1.89 12.19 20.75
CA ASN A 32 -2.02 13.63 20.57
C ASN A 32 -1.78 14.11 19.12
N ILE A 33 -1.35 13.24 18.20
CA ILE A 33 -1.13 13.60 16.80
C ILE A 33 -2.45 13.54 16.05
N SER A 34 -2.92 14.71 15.61
CA SER A 34 -4.08 14.84 14.73
C SER A 34 -3.69 14.52 13.29
N LEU A 35 -3.98 13.29 12.88
CA LEU A 35 -3.80 12.77 11.53
C LEU A 35 -4.83 11.66 11.30
N ASP A 36 -5.43 11.66 10.12
CA ASP A 36 -6.37 10.64 9.64
C ASP A 36 -5.98 10.33 8.19
N ILE A 37 -5.56 9.09 7.94
CA ILE A 37 -5.22 8.63 6.59
C ILE A 37 -6.47 8.03 5.98
N LYS A 38 -6.89 8.62 4.86
CA LYS A 38 -7.94 8.07 3.99
C LYS A 38 -7.32 7.46 2.75
N VAL A 39 -7.85 6.30 2.37
CA VAL A 39 -7.39 5.59 1.18
C VAL A 39 -8.29 5.93 0.01
N GLU A 40 -7.69 6.44 -1.06
CA GLU A 40 -8.41 6.73 -2.29
C GLU A 40 -8.57 5.44 -3.11
N ARG A 41 -9.83 5.03 -3.32
CA ARG A 41 -10.21 3.77 -3.98
C ARG A 41 -10.16 3.87 -5.51
N PHE A 42 -8.97 4.07 -6.09
CA PHE A 42 -8.82 4.09 -7.55
C PHE A 42 -9.27 2.77 -8.19
N ASP A 43 -9.09 1.64 -7.50
CA ASP A 43 -9.63 0.33 -7.86
C ASP A 43 -11.16 0.37 -8.13
N LYS A 44 -11.94 1.05 -7.29
CA LYS A 44 -13.39 1.20 -7.49
C LYS A 44 -13.72 2.18 -8.60
N ASP A 45 -13.00 3.29 -8.65
CA ASP A 45 -13.21 4.33 -9.66
C ASP A 45 -12.93 3.83 -11.08
N LEU A 46 -11.79 3.15 -11.26
CA LEU A 46 -11.41 2.50 -12.51
C LEU A 46 -12.40 1.38 -12.88
N SER A 47 -12.86 0.61 -11.90
CA SER A 47 -13.89 -0.42 -12.07
C SER A 47 -15.23 0.10 -12.59
N SER A 48 -15.52 1.38 -12.38
CA SER A 48 -16.75 2.04 -12.81
C SER A 48 -16.69 2.56 -14.25
N LEU A 49 -15.54 2.42 -14.91
CA LEU A 49 -15.35 2.85 -16.28
C LEU A 49 -15.98 1.88 -17.27
N SER A 50 -16.48 2.43 -18.37
CA SER A 50 -17.03 1.71 -19.52
C SER A 50 -16.75 2.51 -20.79
N PRO A 51 -16.78 1.88 -21.97
CA PRO A 51 -16.58 2.58 -23.25
C PRO A 51 -17.51 3.79 -23.43
N THR A 52 -18.70 3.72 -22.85
CA THR A 52 -19.73 4.76 -22.92
C THR A 52 -19.46 5.98 -22.02
N ASN A 53 -18.58 5.87 -21.02
CA ASN A 53 -18.33 6.94 -20.05
C ASN A 53 -16.86 7.41 -19.98
N PHE A 54 -15.97 6.82 -20.78
CA PHE A 54 -14.55 7.19 -20.82
C PHE A 54 -14.33 8.69 -21.05
N LYS A 55 -15.08 9.28 -22.01
CA LYS A 55 -14.95 10.71 -22.36
C LYS A 55 -15.13 11.64 -21.17
N ASP A 56 -16.04 11.29 -20.27
CA ASP A 56 -16.40 12.14 -19.13
C ASP A 56 -15.59 11.79 -17.89
N LYS A 57 -15.34 10.48 -17.65
CA LYS A 57 -14.70 10.01 -16.42
C LYS A 57 -13.18 10.05 -16.45
N LEU A 58 -12.52 9.78 -17.59
CA LEU A 58 -11.05 9.72 -17.64
C LEU A 58 -10.40 11.07 -17.28
N PRO A 59 -10.88 12.22 -17.77
CA PRO A 59 -10.34 13.52 -17.33
C PRO A 59 -10.54 13.77 -15.84
N ALA A 60 -11.69 13.37 -15.28
CA ALA A 60 -11.98 13.50 -13.86
C ALA A 60 -11.05 12.63 -12.99
N LEU A 61 -10.74 11.41 -13.44
CA LEU A 61 -9.79 10.53 -12.77
C LEU A 61 -8.36 11.09 -12.85
N SER A 62 -7.95 11.57 -14.02
CA SER A 62 -6.64 12.23 -14.17
C SER A 62 -6.50 13.43 -13.22
N ALA A 63 -7.52 14.28 -13.13
CA ALA A 63 -7.51 15.42 -12.21
C ALA A 63 -7.51 15.01 -10.73
N LYS A 64 -8.23 13.95 -10.36
CA LYS A 64 -8.32 13.47 -8.96
C LYS A 64 -7.01 12.83 -8.49
N TYR A 65 -6.42 11.98 -9.34
CA TYR A 65 -5.29 11.13 -8.99
C TYR A 65 -3.93 11.69 -9.41
N GLU A 66 -3.90 12.77 -10.20
CA GLU A 66 -2.71 13.55 -10.56
C GLU A 66 -1.58 12.64 -11.10
N ASN A 67 -0.37 12.73 -10.54
CA ASN A 67 0.80 11.96 -10.97
C ASN A 67 0.55 10.45 -10.97
N PHE A 68 -0.17 9.93 -9.98
CA PHE A 68 -0.49 8.51 -9.90
C PHE A 68 -1.23 8.02 -11.15
N TYR A 69 -2.15 8.82 -11.69
CA TYR A 69 -2.92 8.43 -12.87
C TYR A 69 -2.02 8.16 -14.07
N ASN A 70 -1.07 9.08 -14.32
CA ASN A 70 -0.14 8.97 -15.44
C ASN A 70 0.83 7.80 -15.23
N ASP A 71 1.39 7.67 -14.02
CA ASP A 71 2.31 6.58 -13.68
C ASP A 71 1.62 5.21 -13.81
N TYR A 72 0.37 5.12 -13.36
CA TYR A 72 -0.44 3.91 -13.48
C TYR A 72 -0.74 3.57 -14.94
N MET A 73 -1.29 4.51 -15.69
CA MET A 73 -1.73 4.27 -17.08
C MET A 73 -0.57 3.93 -18.01
N ALA A 74 0.51 4.71 -17.96
CA ALA A 74 1.65 4.55 -18.86
C ALA A 74 2.64 3.49 -18.36
N GLY A 75 2.93 3.47 -17.05
CA GLY A 75 4.01 2.65 -16.48
C GLY A 75 3.57 1.30 -15.92
N MET A 76 2.34 1.19 -15.43
CA MET A 76 1.86 -0.04 -14.78
C MET A 76 0.94 -0.85 -15.71
N LEU A 77 -0.14 -0.23 -16.20
CA LEU A 77 -1.03 -0.86 -17.18
C LEU A 77 -0.44 -0.90 -18.60
N SER A 78 0.56 -0.06 -18.89
CA SER A 78 1.19 0.03 -20.21
C SER A 78 0.19 0.31 -21.35
N VAL A 79 -0.89 1.04 -21.07
CA VAL A 79 -1.90 1.39 -22.10
C VAL A 79 -1.49 2.59 -22.94
N GLY A 80 -0.42 3.28 -22.55
CA GLY A 80 0.13 4.46 -23.21
C GLY A 80 -0.17 5.76 -22.46
N SER A 81 0.28 6.88 -23.04
CA SER A 81 -0.08 8.21 -22.53
C SER A 81 -1.56 8.51 -22.85
N PRO A 82 -2.31 9.16 -21.95
CA PRO A 82 -3.68 9.62 -22.23
C PRO A 82 -3.83 10.48 -23.49
N ASP A 83 -2.74 11.11 -23.95
CA ASP A 83 -2.71 11.94 -25.17
C ASP A 83 -2.54 11.12 -26.47
N ASP A 84 -2.28 9.80 -26.38
CA ASP A 84 -2.07 8.93 -27.53
C ASP A 84 -3.42 8.46 -28.12
N PRO A 85 -3.64 8.56 -29.45
CA PRO A 85 -4.82 8.01 -30.11
C PRO A 85 -5.13 6.54 -29.79
N ILE A 86 -4.12 5.71 -29.49
CA ILE A 86 -4.32 4.29 -29.18
C ILE A 86 -4.74 4.03 -27.73
N PHE A 87 -4.56 5.01 -26.84
CA PHE A 87 -4.77 4.88 -25.39
C PHE A 87 -6.13 4.28 -25.04
N ILE A 88 -7.20 4.84 -25.60
CA ILE A 88 -8.58 4.39 -25.33
C ILE A 88 -8.80 2.96 -25.81
N SER A 89 -8.22 2.58 -26.95
CA SER A 89 -8.33 1.22 -27.48
C SER A 89 -7.61 0.22 -26.58
N ASN A 90 -6.38 0.54 -26.15
CA ASN A 90 -5.61 -0.30 -25.25
C ASN A 90 -6.29 -0.46 -23.88
N LEU A 91 -6.73 0.65 -23.29
CA LEU A 91 -7.45 0.65 -22.03
C LEU A 91 -8.72 -0.19 -22.13
N ASN A 92 -9.49 -0.05 -23.21
CA ASN A 92 -10.67 -0.88 -23.42
C ASN A 92 -10.32 -2.37 -23.49
N THR A 93 -9.26 -2.75 -24.20
CA THR A 93 -8.82 -4.15 -24.28
C THR A 93 -8.47 -4.71 -22.90
N VAL A 94 -7.68 -3.98 -22.11
CA VAL A 94 -7.29 -4.42 -20.77
C VAL A 94 -8.50 -4.58 -19.85
N LEU A 95 -9.37 -3.57 -19.77
CA LEU A 95 -10.51 -3.59 -18.86
C LEU A 95 -11.55 -4.68 -19.20
N ASN A 96 -11.59 -5.15 -20.45
CA ASN A 96 -12.48 -6.23 -20.89
C ASN A 96 -11.81 -7.61 -20.93
N THR A 97 -10.54 -7.73 -20.53
CA THR A 97 -9.85 -9.03 -20.49
C THR A 97 -10.44 -9.89 -19.35
N PRO A 98 -10.70 -11.19 -19.57
CA PRO A 98 -11.26 -12.08 -18.54
C PRO A 98 -10.47 -12.11 -17.23
N ASP A 99 -9.14 -12.23 -17.31
CA ASP A 99 -8.26 -12.32 -16.14
C ASP A 99 -8.33 -11.04 -15.28
N TYR A 100 -8.34 -9.88 -15.95
CA TYR A 100 -8.48 -8.58 -15.27
C TYR A 100 -9.83 -8.47 -14.55
N ASN A 101 -10.91 -8.95 -15.18
CA ASN A 101 -12.23 -8.95 -14.58
C ASN A 101 -12.34 -9.93 -13.40
N ALA A 102 -11.68 -11.08 -13.46
CA ALA A 102 -11.61 -12.03 -12.35
C ALA A 102 -10.90 -11.40 -11.13
N LEU A 103 -9.72 -10.80 -11.33
CA LEU A 103 -8.99 -10.11 -10.27
C LEU A 103 -9.82 -8.98 -9.64
N LYS A 104 -10.50 -8.19 -10.47
CA LYS A 104 -11.40 -7.14 -10.01
C LYS A 104 -12.51 -7.69 -9.10
N GLN A 105 -13.09 -8.84 -9.43
CA GLN A 105 -14.13 -9.46 -8.61
C GLN A 105 -13.58 -9.93 -7.27
N GLU A 106 -12.44 -10.64 -7.26
CA GLU A 106 -11.82 -11.10 -6.02
C GLU A 106 -11.42 -9.95 -5.09
N VAL A 107 -10.83 -8.88 -5.64
CA VAL A 107 -10.51 -7.67 -4.86
C VAL A 107 -11.77 -7.02 -4.30
N ALA A 108 -12.85 -6.95 -5.07
CA ALA A 108 -14.11 -6.37 -4.60
C ALA A 108 -14.75 -7.21 -3.47
N LEU A 109 -14.62 -8.54 -3.52
CA LEU A 109 -15.09 -9.46 -2.49
C LEU A 109 -14.23 -9.38 -1.22
N LYS A 110 -12.91 -9.33 -1.36
CA LYS A 110 -11.96 -9.28 -0.24
C LYS A 110 -11.93 -7.92 0.45
N TYR A 111 -12.07 -6.83 -0.30
CA TYR A 111 -11.92 -5.46 0.17
C TYR A 111 -13.16 -4.59 -0.12
N PRO A 112 -14.34 -4.96 0.41
CA PRO A 112 -15.56 -4.17 0.24
C PRO A 112 -15.40 -2.77 0.83
N ASP A 113 -14.68 -2.64 1.93
CA ASP A 113 -14.21 -1.41 2.55
C ASP A 113 -12.72 -1.53 2.94
N LEU A 114 -12.13 -0.46 3.46
CA LEU A 114 -10.74 -0.42 3.92
C LEU A 114 -10.63 0.20 5.32
N ASN A 115 -11.66 0.09 6.16
CA ASN A 115 -11.68 0.76 7.46
C ASN A 115 -10.53 0.30 8.36
N GLU A 116 -10.28 -1.01 8.44
CA GLU A 116 -9.18 -1.57 9.22
C GLU A 116 -7.80 -1.15 8.64
N PRO A 117 -7.51 -1.32 7.33
CA PRO A 117 -6.29 -0.78 6.73
C PRO A 117 -6.11 0.72 6.96
N GLU A 118 -7.16 1.53 6.87
CA GLU A 118 -7.10 2.98 7.13
C GLU A 118 -6.71 3.28 8.59
N GLU A 119 -7.25 2.55 9.56
CA GLU A 119 -6.89 2.71 10.97
C GLU A 119 -5.41 2.36 11.20
N GLN A 120 -4.96 1.24 10.63
CA GLN A 120 -3.57 0.79 10.74
C GLN A 120 -2.60 1.77 10.07
N LEU A 121 -2.93 2.24 8.87
CA LEU A 121 -2.15 3.25 8.16
C LEU A 121 -2.14 4.57 8.93
N THR A 122 -3.28 4.99 9.48
CA THR A 122 -3.36 6.19 10.32
C THR A 122 -2.41 6.10 11.51
N ASN A 123 -2.42 4.96 12.21
CA ASN A 123 -1.52 4.74 13.34
C ASN A 123 -0.04 4.75 12.89
N ALA A 124 0.29 4.07 11.80
CA ALA A 124 1.64 4.05 11.24
C ALA A 124 2.13 5.45 10.86
N PHE A 125 1.30 6.24 10.17
CA PHE A 125 1.68 7.60 9.76
C PHE A 125 1.70 8.59 10.92
N LYS A 126 0.94 8.38 11.99
CA LYS A 126 1.11 9.15 13.24
C LYS A 126 2.51 8.93 13.83
N HIS A 127 3.04 7.70 13.80
CA HIS A 127 4.41 7.44 14.20
C HIS A 127 5.44 8.09 13.27
N VAL A 128 5.22 8.06 11.96
CA VAL A 128 6.07 8.78 11.01
C VAL A 128 6.07 10.28 11.33
N LYS A 129 4.90 10.87 11.56
CA LYS A 129 4.73 12.29 11.89
C LYS A 129 5.39 12.67 13.22
N TYR A 130 5.39 11.77 14.20
CA TYR A 130 6.09 11.98 15.48
C TYR A 130 7.59 12.22 15.27
N TYR A 131 8.24 11.40 14.45
CA TYR A 131 9.68 11.52 14.18
C TYR A 131 10.00 12.57 13.11
N TYR A 132 9.09 12.81 12.16
CA TYR A 132 9.26 13.71 11.03
C TYR A 132 8.10 14.71 10.95
N PRO A 133 7.99 15.67 11.90
CA PRO A 133 6.83 16.54 12.03
C PRO A 133 6.59 17.46 10.83
N ASN A 134 7.64 17.78 10.06
CA ASN A 134 7.54 18.64 8.88
C ASN A 134 7.17 17.88 7.60
N GLN A 135 7.16 16.55 7.63
CA GLN A 135 6.81 15.75 6.46
C GLN A 135 5.28 15.70 6.29
N LYS A 136 4.82 15.88 5.05
CA LYS A 136 3.42 15.68 4.68
C LYS A 136 3.19 14.18 4.45
N ALA A 137 2.05 13.68 4.90
CA ALA A 137 1.65 12.33 4.55
C ALA A 137 1.30 12.29 3.05
N PRO A 138 1.79 11.29 2.29
CA PRO A 138 1.43 11.13 0.89
C PRO A 138 -0.03 10.69 0.77
N LYS A 139 -0.62 10.84 -0.42
CA LYS A 139 -1.90 10.19 -0.76
C LYS A 139 -1.70 8.67 -0.72
N ILE A 140 -2.63 7.93 -0.13
CA ILE A 140 -2.64 6.47 -0.21
C ILE A 140 -3.70 6.06 -1.22
N ILE A 141 -3.31 5.32 -2.25
CA ILE A 141 -4.18 5.01 -3.39
C ILE A 141 -4.19 3.50 -3.61
N THR A 142 -5.37 2.87 -3.61
CA THR A 142 -5.50 1.45 -3.94
C THR A 142 -5.87 1.23 -5.39
N PHE A 143 -5.27 0.22 -6.02
CA PHE A 143 -5.43 -0.05 -7.45
C PHE A 143 -5.30 -1.55 -7.78
N PHE A 144 -5.49 -1.91 -9.06
CA PHE A 144 -5.20 -3.25 -9.59
C PHE A 144 -3.89 -3.24 -10.37
N SER A 145 -2.93 -4.04 -9.95
CA SER A 145 -1.63 -4.13 -10.60
C SER A 145 -1.58 -5.13 -11.75
N GLY A 146 -2.50 -6.10 -11.78
CA GLY A 146 -2.42 -7.25 -12.68
C GLY A 146 -1.39 -8.27 -12.24
N ILE A 147 -1.24 -8.47 -10.92
CA ILE A 147 -0.25 -9.33 -10.27
C ILE A 147 1.19 -8.98 -10.68
N ALA A 148 1.52 -7.68 -10.67
CA ALA A 148 2.81 -7.18 -11.12
C ALA A 148 3.49 -6.26 -10.10
N ILE A 149 2.73 -5.39 -9.44
CA ILE A 149 3.30 -4.29 -8.64
C ILE A 149 2.54 -4.15 -7.32
N GLN A 150 3.26 -4.34 -6.21
CA GLN A 150 2.65 -4.36 -4.88
C GLN A 150 2.48 -2.96 -4.27
N VAL A 151 3.55 -2.17 -4.16
CA VAL A 151 3.54 -0.85 -3.50
C VAL A 151 4.42 0.15 -4.26
N PRO A 152 3.94 0.74 -5.38
CA PRO A 152 4.68 1.79 -6.07
C PRO A 152 4.66 3.09 -5.24
N ILE A 153 5.82 3.75 -5.16
CA ILE A 153 5.98 5.03 -4.48
C ILE A 153 6.35 6.05 -5.54
N GLY A 154 5.58 7.13 -5.65
CA GLY A 154 5.83 8.21 -6.58
C GLY A 154 5.78 9.58 -5.90
N ASP A 155 5.61 10.62 -6.71
CA ASP A 155 5.59 11.98 -6.19
C ASP A 155 4.29 12.25 -5.44
N ASN A 156 4.39 12.37 -4.11
CA ASN A 156 3.31 12.62 -3.16
C ASN A 156 2.22 11.53 -3.08
N TYR A 157 2.52 10.29 -3.49
CA TYR A 157 1.61 9.15 -3.32
C TYR A 157 2.33 7.85 -2.96
N ILE A 158 1.59 6.94 -2.33
CA ILE A 158 1.92 5.53 -2.18
C ILE A 158 0.74 4.73 -2.74
N GLY A 159 1.01 3.91 -3.76
CA GLY A 159 0.05 2.98 -4.31
C GLY A 159 0.03 1.68 -3.52
N ILE A 160 -1.12 1.01 -3.47
CA ILE A 160 -1.29 -0.33 -2.93
C ILE A 160 -2.06 -1.18 -3.95
N GLY A 161 -1.37 -2.13 -4.59
CA GLY A 161 -1.99 -3.08 -5.52
C GLY A 161 -2.73 -4.16 -4.74
N LEU A 162 -4.05 -4.03 -4.58
CA LEU A 162 -4.85 -4.91 -3.70
C LEU A 162 -4.84 -6.37 -4.16
N ASP A 163 -4.74 -6.59 -5.46
CA ASP A 163 -4.60 -7.90 -6.09
C ASP A 163 -3.36 -8.66 -5.61
N MET A 164 -2.32 -7.96 -5.15
CA MET A 164 -1.11 -8.57 -4.58
C MET A 164 -1.28 -9.04 -3.12
N PHE A 165 -2.46 -8.83 -2.52
CA PHE A 165 -2.73 -9.11 -1.10
C PHE A 165 -3.97 -9.98 -0.86
N LEU A 166 -4.56 -10.58 -1.89
CA LEU A 166 -5.76 -11.40 -1.78
C LEU A 166 -5.60 -12.58 -0.78
N GLY A 167 -4.38 -13.11 -0.69
CA GLY A 167 -4.03 -14.21 0.21
C GLY A 167 -4.02 -15.56 -0.52
N ALA A 168 -3.81 -16.65 0.21
CA ALA A 168 -3.70 -17.98 -0.37
C ALA A 168 -5.07 -18.65 -0.64
N ASP A 169 -6.13 -18.11 -0.06
CA ASP A 169 -7.50 -18.66 -0.14
C ASP A 169 -8.33 -17.97 -1.24
N SER A 170 -7.68 -17.28 -2.17
CA SER A 170 -8.26 -16.53 -3.29
C SER A 170 -7.87 -17.14 -4.62
#